data_AF-A0A5J4PUH3-F1
#
_entry.id   AF-A0A5J4PUH3-F1
#
_cell.length_a   1.000
_cell.length_b   1.000
_cell.length_c   1.000
_cell.angle_alpha   90.00
_cell.angle_beta   90.00
_cell.angle_gamma   90.00
#
_symmetry.space_group_name_H-M   'P 1'
#
loop_
_entity.id
_entity.type
_entity.pdbx_description
1 polymer ?
#
loop_
_entity_poly.entity_id
_entity_poly.type
_entity_poly.pdbx_seq_one_letter_code
_entity_poly.pdbx_strand_id
1 'polypeptide(L)'
;KEGLSVLEYFISTHGARKGLADTALKTADAGYLTRRLVDVSHDVIINEEDCGTLRGLVCTDLKNNDEIIATLYERILGRVSVHDIIHPTTGELIIAGGEEITEDIAKVIQDSPIESIEIRSVLTCESKKGVCVKCYGRNLATNCMVHKGEAVGVIAAQSIGEPGTQLTLRTFHAGGTASNIAANANIIVKNNSRLEFEELRTVDIIEAGESVKVVVGRLAEVRFIDVNTGIVLSTHNVPYGSTLYASDYEIVEKGKLIAKWDPFNAVIISEVSGKVEFEGVIENVTYKVESDEATGLREIVIIESKDKTKLPSAHIFDENEELIRIYNLPVGCHVIIENKQMVKAGEVIVKIPRAVGKAGDITGGLPRVTELFEARNPSNPAVVSEIDGEITMGKIKRGNREIIVTSKTG
;
A
#
# COMPACT_ATOMS: atom_id res chain seq x y z
N LYS A 1 -0.52 -17.47 34.26
CA LYS A 1 -0.25 -18.31 35.47
C LYS A 1 -1.07 -17.86 36.69
N GLU A 2 -1.88 -16.79 36.59
CA GLU A 2 -2.63 -16.20 37.72
C GLU A 2 -4.11 -16.62 37.80
N GLY A 3 -4.60 -17.46 36.88
CA GLY A 3 -6.01 -17.85 36.82
C GLY A 3 -6.91 -16.73 36.27
N LEU A 4 -8.19 -17.03 36.06
CA LEU A 4 -9.21 -16.05 35.68
C LEU A 4 -10.28 -16.04 36.78
N SER A 5 -10.74 -14.85 37.18
CA SER A 5 -11.91 -14.71 38.03
C SER A 5 -13.18 -15.20 37.33
N VAL A 6 -14.25 -15.43 38.08
CA VAL A 6 -15.54 -15.88 37.52
C VAL A 6 -16.07 -14.90 36.48
N LEU A 7 -15.90 -13.59 36.72
CA LEU A 7 -16.34 -12.55 35.80
C LEU A 7 -15.50 -12.52 34.53
N GLU A 8 -14.16 -12.60 34.64
CA GLU A 8 -13.26 -12.65 33.48
C GLU A 8 -13.49 -13.91 32.65
N TYR A 9 -13.72 -15.05 33.29
CA TYR A 9 -14.10 -16.28 32.62
C TYR A 9 -15.42 -16.10 31.87
N PHE A 10 -16.45 -15.55 32.52
CA PHE A 10 -17.75 -15.30 31.88
C PHE A 10 -17.65 -14.36 30.67
N ILE A 11 -16.86 -13.29 30.77
CA ILE A 11 -16.59 -12.38 29.63
C ILE A 11 -15.90 -13.15 28.50
N SER A 12 -14.90 -13.97 28.81
CA SER A 12 -14.20 -14.78 27.80
C SER A 12 -15.10 -15.77 27.06
N THR A 13 -16.15 -16.29 27.72
CA THR A 13 -17.07 -17.26 27.10
C THR A 13 -17.87 -16.66 25.93
N HIS A 14 -18.13 -15.35 25.93
CA HIS A 14 -18.82 -14.68 24.82
C HIS A 14 -17.94 -14.66 23.57
N GLY A 15 -16.65 -14.34 23.74
CA GLY A 15 -15.67 -14.41 22.67
C GLY A 15 -15.49 -15.83 22.14
N ALA A 16 -15.39 -16.82 23.03
CA ALA A 16 -15.29 -18.22 22.67
C ALA A 16 -16.52 -18.74 21.89
N ARG A 17 -17.73 -18.40 22.34
CA ARG A 17 -18.98 -18.79 21.67
C ARG A 17 -19.08 -18.16 20.28
N LYS A 18 -18.73 -16.88 20.13
CA LYS A 18 -18.69 -16.22 18.83
C LYS A 18 -17.69 -16.90 17.90
N GLY A 19 -16.48 -17.20 18.38
CA GLY A 19 -15.46 -17.90 17.60
C GLY A 19 -15.94 -19.26 17.09
N LEU A 20 -16.58 -20.07 17.94
CA LEU A 20 -17.13 -21.38 17.55
C LEU A 20 -18.25 -21.27 16.51
N ALA A 21 -19.17 -20.30 16.69
CA ALA A 21 -20.26 -20.08 15.74
C ALA A 21 -19.75 -19.58 14.38
N ASP A 22 -18.82 -18.61 14.38
CA ASP A 22 -18.21 -18.07 13.17
C ASP A 22 -17.42 -19.16 12.43
N THR A 23 -16.72 -20.04 13.15
CA THR A 23 -15.99 -21.17 12.56
C THR A 23 -16.95 -22.10 11.81
N ALA A 24 -18.09 -22.46 12.40
CA ALA A 24 -19.08 -23.33 11.78
C ALA A 24 -19.70 -22.72 10.52
N LEU A 25 -20.05 -21.42 10.55
CA LEU A 25 -20.63 -20.72 9.41
C LEU A 25 -19.62 -20.50 8.28
N LYS A 26 -18.43 -19.96 8.59
CA LYS A 26 -17.42 -19.61 7.58
C LYS A 26 -16.82 -20.82 6.87
N THR A 27 -16.81 -21.99 7.52
CA THR A 27 -16.37 -23.25 6.88
C THR A 27 -17.27 -23.60 5.69
N ALA A 28 -18.58 -23.38 5.80
CA ALA A 28 -19.53 -23.63 4.72
C ALA A 28 -19.27 -22.70 3.52
N ASP A 29 -19.00 -21.43 3.77
CA ASP A 29 -18.70 -20.44 2.73
C ASP A 29 -17.39 -20.78 1.98
N ALA A 30 -16.34 -21.17 2.71
CA ALA A 30 -15.08 -21.59 2.11
C ALA A 30 -15.22 -22.87 1.27
N GLY A 31 -16.01 -23.83 1.74
CA GLY A 31 -16.33 -25.05 0.97
C GLY A 31 -17.12 -24.74 -0.30
N TYR A 32 -18.09 -23.84 -0.23
CA TYR A 32 -18.85 -23.38 -1.39
C TYR A 32 -17.97 -22.67 -2.43
N LEU A 33 -17.07 -21.79 -1.99
CA LEU A 33 -16.08 -21.15 -2.86
C LEU A 33 -15.20 -22.18 -3.56
N THR A 34 -14.70 -23.18 -2.84
CA THR A 34 -13.87 -24.26 -3.40
C THR A 34 -14.57 -25.00 -4.52
N ARG A 35 -15.85 -25.36 -4.32
CA ARG A 35 -16.66 -26.00 -5.38
C ARG A 35 -16.76 -25.12 -6.62
N ARG A 36 -17.06 -23.83 -6.45
CA ARG A 36 -17.16 -22.89 -7.58
C ARG A 36 -15.85 -22.71 -8.32
N LEU A 37 -14.72 -22.68 -7.59
CA LEU A 37 -13.39 -22.60 -8.21
C LEU A 37 -13.16 -23.82 -9.10
N VAL A 38 -13.47 -25.04 -8.62
CA VAL A 38 -13.36 -26.27 -9.42
C VAL A 38 -14.29 -26.24 -10.63
N ASP A 39 -15.55 -25.81 -10.45
CA ASP A 39 -16.52 -25.74 -11.55
C ASP A 39 -16.04 -24.81 -12.68
N VAL A 40 -15.31 -23.73 -12.37
CA VAL A 40 -14.77 -22.81 -13.37
C VAL A 40 -13.43 -23.28 -13.95
N SER A 41 -12.59 -23.96 -13.15
CA SER A 41 -11.21 -24.29 -13.54
C SER A 41 -11.02 -25.70 -14.09
N HIS A 42 -12.02 -26.58 -14.05
CA HIS A 42 -11.85 -28.00 -14.42
C HIS A 42 -11.35 -28.23 -15.86
N ASP A 43 -11.67 -27.33 -16.79
CA ASP A 43 -11.24 -27.40 -18.20
C ASP A 43 -9.78 -26.94 -18.41
N VAL A 44 -9.12 -26.42 -17.38
CA VAL A 44 -7.72 -25.94 -17.46
C VAL A 44 -6.78 -27.12 -17.29
N ILE A 45 -6.38 -27.70 -18.43
CA ILE A 45 -5.48 -28.86 -18.53
C ILE A 45 -4.23 -28.48 -19.33
N ILE A 46 -3.10 -29.12 -19.05
CA ILE A 46 -1.89 -28.96 -19.86
C ILE A 46 -2.03 -29.70 -21.19
N ASN A 47 -2.06 -28.97 -22.31
CA ASN A 47 -2.32 -29.56 -23.64
C ASN A 47 -1.12 -29.56 -24.59
N GLU A 48 -0.20 -28.61 -24.43
CA GLU A 48 0.96 -28.45 -25.31
C GLU A 48 2.23 -28.10 -24.52
N GLU A 49 3.41 -28.24 -25.11
CA GLU A 49 4.69 -27.94 -24.44
C GLU A 49 4.97 -26.43 -24.36
N ASP A 50 4.80 -25.73 -25.48
CA ASP A 50 5.11 -24.32 -25.62
C ASP A 50 4.10 -23.65 -26.53
N CYS A 51 3.47 -22.57 -26.05
CA CYS A 51 2.55 -21.76 -26.85
C CYS A 51 3.26 -20.70 -27.69
N GLY A 52 4.57 -20.51 -27.50
CA GLY A 52 5.37 -19.52 -28.23
C GLY A 52 5.19 -18.07 -27.75
N THR A 53 4.45 -17.84 -26.66
CA THR A 53 4.24 -16.48 -26.14
C THR A 53 5.56 -15.81 -25.76
N LEU A 54 5.72 -14.57 -26.21
CA LEU A 54 6.82 -13.69 -25.80
C LEU A 54 6.40 -12.76 -24.65
N ARG A 55 5.18 -12.91 -24.15
CA ARG A 55 4.63 -12.07 -23.09
C ARG A 55 4.79 -12.75 -21.74
N GLY A 56 5.39 -12.06 -20.80
CA GLY A 56 5.46 -12.51 -19.42
C GLY A 56 4.72 -11.62 -18.44
N LEU A 57 4.91 -11.96 -17.17
CA LEU A 57 4.56 -11.14 -16.02
C LEU A 57 5.85 -10.77 -15.31
N VAL A 58 6.02 -9.49 -15.00
CA VAL A 58 7.16 -8.99 -14.25
C VAL A 58 6.99 -9.36 -12.77
N CYS A 59 7.90 -10.17 -12.26
CA CYS A 59 7.99 -10.55 -10.86
C CYS A 59 9.07 -9.74 -10.16
N THR A 60 8.73 -9.22 -8.98
CA THR A 60 9.58 -8.45 -8.06
C THR A 60 9.44 -9.01 -6.66
N ASP A 61 10.27 -8.60 -5.71
CA ASP A 61 9.99 -8.88 -4.29
C ASP A 61 8.59 -8.38 -3.90
N LEU A 62 7.83 -9.19 -3.16
CA LEU A 62 6.58 -8.74 -2.57
C LEU A 62 6.87 -8.01 -1.26
N LYS A 63 6.88 -6.68 -1.31
CA LYS A 63 7.12 -5.80 -0.16
C LYS A 63 5.79 -5.21 0.32
N ASN A 64 5.57 -5.23 1.63
CA ASN A 64 4.51 -4.47 2.28
C ASN A 64 5.14 -3.40 3.16
N ASN A 65 5.11 -2.16 2.69
CA ASN A 65 5.94 -1.07 3.19
C ASN A 65 7.43 -1.47 3.11
N ASP A 66 8.06 -1.71 4.26
CA ASP A 66 9.49 -2.06 4.38
C ASP A 66 9.74 -3.54 4.71
N GLU A 67 8.70 -4.32 4.97
CA GLU A 67 8.81 -5.75 5.24
C GLU A 67 8.67 -6.56 3.94
N ILE A 68 9.65 -7.41 3.67
CA ILE A 68 9.60 -8.37 2.57
C ILE A 68 8.68 -9.52 3.02
N ILE A 69 7.50 -9.63 2.41
CA ILE A 69 6.56 -10.73 2.66
C ILE A 69 7.03 -11.99 1.94
N ALA A 70 7.39 -11.84 0.67
CA ALA A 70 7.89 -12.93 -0.16
C ALA A 70 9.07 -12.43 -0.99
N THR A 71 10.14 -13.21 -1.00
CA THR A 71 11.36 -12.89 -1.76
C THR A 71 11.19 -13.19 -3.25
N LEU A 72 12.02 -12.58 -4.09
CA LEU A 72 12.08 -12.89 -5.51
C LEU A 72 12.30 -14.39 -5.74
N TYR A 73 13.19 -15.02 -4.97
CA TYR A 73 13.42 -16.47 -4.94
C TYR A 73 12.12 -17.28 -4.87
N GLU A 74 11.28 -17.02 -3.87
CA GLU A 74 10.03 -17.77 -3.66
C GLU A 74 9.02 -17.55 -4.80
N ARG A 75 9.05 -16.37 -5.42
CA ARG A 75 8.12 -16.02 -6.50
C ARG A 75 8.51 -16.60 -7.86
N ILE A 76 9.81 -16.77 -8.13
CA ILE A 76 10.32 -17.25 -9.42
C ILE A 76 10.56 -18.76 -9.45
N LEU A 77 10.67 -19.41 -8.28
CA LEU A 77 11.00 -20.83 -8.19
C LEU A 77 10.04 -21.70 -9.01
N GLY A 78 10.59 -22.55 -9.89
CA GLY A 78 9.83 -23.46 -10.73
C GLY A 78 9.06 -22.77 -11.87
N ARG A 79 9.29 -21.48 -12.13
CA ARG A 79 8.76 -20.76 -13.28
C ARG A 79 9.75 -20.78 -14.43
N VAL A 80 9.30 -20.36 -15.61
CA VAL A 80 10.12 -20.32 -16.83
C VAL A 80 10.40 -18.85 -17.18
N SER A 81 11.64 -18.52 -17.48
CA SER A 81 12.04 -17.17 -17.93
C SER A 81 11.49 -16.88 -19.33
N VAL A 82 11.12 -15.63 -19.61
CA VAL A 82 10.79 -15.20 -21.00
C VAL A 82 12.07 -14.84 -21.76
N HIS A 83 12.93 -14.07 -21.11
CA HIS A 83 14.16 -13.51 -21.67
C HIS A 83 15.40 -14.14 -21.03
N ASP A 84 16.53 -14.01 -21.70
CA ASP A 84 17.84 -14.35 -21.15
C ASP A 84 18.12 -13.45 -19.94
N ILE A 85 18.48 -14.05 -18.81
CA ILE A 85 18.84 -13.31 -17.60
C ILE A 85 20.36 -13.29 -17.50
N ILE A 86 20.92 -12.08 -17.55
CA ILE A 86 22.36 -11.85 -17.50
C ILE A 86 22.68 -11.17 -16.18
N HIS A 87 23.75 -11.60 -15.53
CA HIS A 87 24.23 -10.96 -14.32
C HIS A 87 24.78 -9.56 -14.67
N PRO A 88 24.27 -8.47 -14.07
CA PRO A 88 24.65 -7.10 -14.45
C PRO A 88 26.12 -6.77 -14.17
N THR A 89 26.70 -7.30 -13.09
CA THR A 89 28.11 -7.05 -12.73
C THR A 89 29.12 -7.90 -13.51
N THR A 90 28.86 -9.20 -13.70
CA THR A 90 29.82 -10.12 -14.34
C THR A 90 29.60 -10.26 -15.85
N GLY A 91 28.41 -9.92 -16.36
CA GLY A 91 28.03 -10.14 -17.75
C GLY A 91 27.81 -11.61 -18.12
N GLU A 92 27.80 -12.51 -17.13
CA GLU A 92 27.58 -13.94 -17.35
C GLU A 92 26.08 -14.23 -17.52
N LEU A 93 25.76 -15.12 -18.46
CA LEU A 93 24.39 -15.61 -18.66
C LEU A 93 24.03 -16.57 -17.51
N ILE A 94 23.03 -16.19 -16.72
CA ILE A 94 22.53 -16.99 -15.58
C ILE A 94 21.58 -18.09 -16.09
N ILE A 95 20.61 -17.72 -16.92
CA ILE A 95 19.62 -18.63 -17.50
C ILE A 95 19.18 -18.12 -18.88
N ALA A 96 19.00 -19.04 -19.83
CA ALA A 96 18.48 -18.69 -21.15
C ALA A 96 16.95 -18.55 -21.13
N GLY A 97 16.40 -17.78 -22.06
CA GLY A 97 14.96 -17.62 -22.23
C GLY A 97 14.29 -18.95 -22.55
N GLY A 98 13.22 -19.27 -21.80
CA GLY A 98 12.45 -20.49 -21.98
C GLY A 98 12.94 -21.70 -21.17
N GLU A 99 13.92 -21.51 -20.30
CA GLU A 99 14.40 -22.52 -19.35
C GLU A 99 13.71 -22.40 -17.98
N GLU A 100 13.65 -23.50 -17.24
CA GLU A 100 13.08 -23.56 -15.88
C GLU A 100 14.06 -22.98 -14.86
N ILE A 101 13.53 -22.13 -13.98
CA ILE A 101 14.26 -21.55 -12.85
C ILE A 101 14.28 -22.59 -11.72
N THR A 102 15.42 -23.27 -11.60
CA THR A 102 15.70 -24.21 -10.51
C THR A 102 16.16 -23.49 -9.24
N GLU A 103 16.25 -24.21 -8.13
CA GLU A 103 16.64 -23.66 -6.81
C GLU A 103 18.04 -23.01 -6.83
N ASP A 104 18.98 -23.59 -7.57
CA ASP A 104 20.35 -23.07 -7.68
C ASP A 104 20.37 -21.76 -8.48
N ILE A 105 19.64 -21.73 -9.60
CA ILE A 105 19.51 -20.53 -10.44
C ILE A 105 18.79 -19.41 -9.68
N ALA A 106 17.72 -19.75 -8.96
CA ALA A 106 16.96 -18.79 -8.16
C ALA A 106 17.82 -18.15 -7.04
N LYS A 107 18.74 -18.90 -6.42
CA LYS A 107 19.70 -18.35 -5.45
C LYS A 107 20.67 -17.37 -6.10
N VAL A 108 21.26 -17.76 -7.23
CA VAL A 108 22.17 -16.87 -8.00
C VAL A 108 21.46 -15.57 -8.38
N ILE A 109 20.19 -15.66 -8.78
CA ILE A 109 19.35 -14.50 -9.07
C ILE A 109 19.12 -13.63 -7.82
N GLN A 110 18.81 -14.24 -6.67
CA GLN A 110 18.55 -13.53 -5.42
C GLN A 110 19.80 -12.80 -4.88
N ASP A 111 20.98 -13.40 -5.07
CA ASP A 111 22.27 -12.82 -4.66
C ASP A 111 22.78 -11.76 -5.65
N SER A 112 22.23 -11.76 -6.88
CA SER A 112 22.50 -10.76 -7.92
C SER A 112 21.69 -9.48 -7.67
N PRO A 113 22.15 -8.30 -8.10
CA PRO A 113 21.40 -7.05 -7.92
C PRO A 113 20.23 -6.89 -8.92
N ILE A 114 19.57 -8.00 -9.28
CA ILE A 114 18.42 -8.02 -10.19
C ILE A 114 17.15 -7.80 -9.37
N GLU A 115 16.45 -6.69 -9.62
CA GLU A 115 15.22 -6.35 -8.86
C GLU A 115 13.95 -6.98 -9.45
N SER A 116 13.94 -7.25 -10.75
CA SER A 116 12.76 -7.71 -11.45
C SER A 116 13.09 -8.66 -12.59
N ILE A 117 12.25 -9.68 -12.77
CA ILE A 117 12.39 -10.69 -13.83
C ILE A 117 11.06 -10.89 -14.50
N GLU A 118 11.08 -10.99 -15.83
CA GLU A 118 9.91 -11.37 -16.60
C GLU A 118 9.80 -12.89 -16.74
N ILE A 119 8.78 -13.45 -16.10
CA ILE A 119 8.49 -14.89 -16.12
C ILE A 119 7.28 -15.18 -17.00
N ARG A 120 7.21 -16.39 -17.56
CA ARG A 120 6.00 -16.87 -18.22
C ARG A 120 4.90 -17.09 -17.19
N SER A 121 3.66 -16.80 -17.60
CA SER A 121 2.48 -16.91 -16.76
C SER A 121 1.35 -17.64 -17.48
N VAL A 122 0.48 -18.27 -16.70
CA VAL A 122 -0.76 -18.87 -17.20
C VAL A 122 -1.69 -17.82 -17.80
N LEU A 123 -1.64 -16.57 -17.31
CA LEU A 123 -2.47 -15.46 -17.80
C LEU A 123 -2.03 -14.93 -19.17
N THR A 124 -0.75 -15.10 -19.53
CA THR A 124 -0.20 -14.66 -20.82
C THR A 124 -0.05 -15.80 -21.82
N CYS A 125 -0.61 -16.98 -21.48
CA CYS A 125 -0.57 -18.15 -22.33
C CYS A 125 -1.47 -17.98 -23.56
N GLU A 126 -0.92 -18.20 -24.75
CA GLU A 126 -1.65 -18.09 -26.03
C GLU A 126 -2.21 -19.43 -26.52
N SER A 127 -2.22 -20.46 -25.67
CA SER A 127 -2.83 -21.75 -26.00
C SER A 127 -4.34 -21.60 -26.22
N LYS A 128 -4.87 -22.22 -27.28
CA LYS A 128 -6.30 -22.14 -27.62
C LYS A 128 -7.21 -22.87 -26.63
N LYS A 129 -6.71 -23.91 -25.98
CA LYS A 129 -7.44 -24.72 -25.01
C LYS A 129 -6.48 -25.13 -23.92
N GLY A 130 -6.83 -24.87 -22.66
CA GLY A 130 -5.97 -25.18 -21.53
C GLY A 130 -4.72 -24.30 -21.51
N VAL A 131 -3.60 -24.87 -21.05
CA VAL A 131 -2.34 -24.13 -20.81
C VAL A 131 -1.16 -24.94 -21.36
N CYS A 132 -0.06 -24.28 -21.69
CA CYS A 132 1.17 -24.97 -22.09
C CYS A 132 2.08 -25.27 -20.88
N VAL A 133 2.94 -26.28 -21.01
CA VAL A 133 3.90 -26.71 -19.96
C VAL A 133 4.76 -25.54 -19.49
N LYS A 134 5.33 -24.76 -20.42
CA LYS A 134 6.23 -23.65 -20.07
C LYS A 134 5.54 -22.46 -19.39
N CYS A 135 4.25 -22.21 -19.65
CA CYS A 135 3.52 -21.11 -18.99
C CYS A 135 3.12 -21.46 -17.55
N TYR A 136 2.94 -22.75 -17.25
CA TYR A 136 2.70 -23.20 -15.89
C TYR A 136 4.01 -23.37 -15.12
N GLY A 137 4.97 -24.10 -15.69
CA GLY A 137 6.25 -24.43 -15.07
C GLY A 137 6.22 -25.76 -14.30
N ARG A 138 6.81 -25.75 -13.11
CA ARG A 138 7.00 -26.91 -12.24
C ARG A 138 5.73 -27.26 -11.47
N ASN A 139 5.40 -28.54 -11.40
CA ASN A 139 4.43 -29.06 -10.45
C ASN A 139 5.08 -29.14 -9.06
N LEU A 140 4.54 -28.39 -8.10
CA LEU A 140 5.09 -28.31 -6.74
C LEU A 140 4.93 -29.61 -5.93
N ALA A 141 4.04 -30.52 -6.35
CA ALA A 141 3.85 -31.81 -5.67
C ALA A 141 4.89 -32.84 -6.09
N THR A 142 5.26 -32.88 -7.38
CA THR A 142 6.21 -33.84 -7.93
C THR A 142 7.61 -33.27 -8.13
N ASN A 143 7.76 -31.95 -7.96
CA ASN A 143 9.03 -31.25 -8.15
C ASN A 143 9.64 -31.44 -9.55
N CYS A 144 8.79 -31.69 -10.55
CA CYS A 144 9.16 -31.82 -11.96
C CYS A 144 8.31 -30.88 -12.82
N MET A 145 8.74 -30.58 -14.04
CA MET A 145 7.91 -29.87 -15.02
C MET A 145 6.59 -30.62 -15.25
N VAL A 146 5.49 -29.88 -15.36
CA VAL A 146 4.17 -30.48 -15.60
C VAL A 146 4.15 -31.29 -16.89
N HIS A 147 3.42 -32.40 -16.87
CA HIS A 147 3.20 -33.23 -18.05
C HIS A 147 1.91 -32.87 -18.78
N LYS A 148 1.85 -33.22 -20.07
CA LYS A 148 0.61 -33.12 -20.86
C LYS A 148 -0.47 -34.02 -20.24
N GLY A 149 -1.67 -33.50 -20.10
CA GLY A 149 -2.82 -34.16 -19.48
C GLY A 149 -3.00 -33.88 -17.99
N GLU A 150 -2.09 -33.14 -17.33
CA GLU A 150 -2.29 -32.74 -15.93
C GLU A 150 -3.41 -31.70 -15.79
N ALA A 151 -4.36 -31.98 -14.90
CA ALA A 151 -5.51 -31.12 -14.61
C ALA A 151 -5.13 -30.00 -13.63
N VAL A 152 -4.28 -29.08 -14.08
CA VAL A 152 -3.74 -27.98 -13.28
C VAL A 152 -4.81 -27.05 -12.69
N GLY A 153 -5.96 -26.91 -13.36
CA GLY A 153 -7.07 -26.10 -12.85
C GLY A 153 -7.70 -26.66 -11.58
N VAL A 154 -7.91 -27.98 -11.52
CA VAL A 154 -8.47 -28.64 -10.32
C VAL A 154 -7.46 -28.56 -9.18
N ILE A 155 -6.17 -28.81 -9.47
CA ILE A 155 -5.08 -28.70 -8.51
C ILE A 155 -5.01 -27.28 -7.92
N ALA A 156 -5.10 -26.25 -8.76
CA ALA A 156 -5.09 -24.86 -8.33
C ALA A 156 -6.29 -24.51 -7.45
N ALA A 157 -7.50 -24.95 -7.83
CA ALA A 157 -8.71 -24.71 -7.04
C ALA A 157 -8.63 -25.35 -5.66
N GLN A 158 -8.11 -26.58 -5.55
CA GLN A 158 -7.89 -27.26 -4.27
C GLN A 158 -6.82 -26.57 -3.43
N SER A 159 -5.72 -26.15 -4.06
CA SER A 159 -4.61 -25.45 -3.39
C SER A 159 -5.00 -24.10 -2.78
N ILE A 160 -6.11 -23.50 -3.24
CA ILE A 160 -6.70 -22.31 -2.64
C ILE A 160 -7.78 -22.69 -1.62
N GLY A 161 -8.66 -23.62 -1.99
CA GLY A 161 -9.84 -23.97 -1.22
C GLY A 161 -9.55 -24.68 0.10
N GLU A 162 -8.70 -25.71 0.09
CA GLU A 162 -8.38 -26.49 1.29
C GLU A 162 -7.69 -25.62 2.37
N PRO A 163 -6.61 -24.87 2.07
CA PRO A 163 -6.04 -23.94 3.04
C PRO A 163 -7.03 -22.86 3.48
N GLY A 164 -7.90 -22.38 2.59
CA GLY A 164 -8.96 -21.42 2.93
C GLY A 164 -9.91 -21.96 4.01
N THR A 165 -10.39 -23.20 3.86
CA THR A 165 -11.20 -23.85 4.90
C THR A 165 -10.40 -24.08 6.18
N GLN A 166 -9.13 -24.49 6.09
CA GLN A 166 -8.28 -24.74 7.25
C GLN A 166 -7.97 -23.47 8.06
N LEU A 167 -7.74 -22.34 7.39
CA LEU A 167 -7.54 -21.05 8.05
C LEU A 167 -8.79 -20.64 8.84
N THR A 168 -10.00 -20.91 8.33
CA THR A 168 -11.22 -20.62 9.10
C THR A 168 -11.33 -21.46 10.39
N LEU A 169 -10.74 -22.66 10.41
CA LEU A 169 -10.70 -23.54 11.58
C LEU A 169 -9.58 -23.19 12.57
N ARG A 170 -8.41 -22.71 12.10
CA ARG A 170 -7.20 -22.53 12.93
C ARG A 170 -7.04 -21.14 13.57
N THR A 171 -7.71 -20.10 13.09
CA THR A 171 -7.32 -18.70 13.41
C THR A 171 -8.00 -18.08 14.65
N PHE A 172 -8.73 -18.83 15.48
CA PHE A 172 -9.55 -18.22 16.54
C PHE A 172 -9.19 -18.60 17.97
N HIS A 173 -8.01 -18.18 18.45
CA HIS A 173 -7.73 -18.07 19.90
C HIS A 173 -6.99 -16.78 20.31
N ALA A 174 -7.04 -15.73 19.51
CA ALA A 174 -6.60 -14.39 19.91
C ALA A 174 -7.76 -13.48 20.39
N GLY A 175 -8.93 -14.07 20.71
CA GLY A 175 -10.15 -13.38 21.16
C GLY A 175 -10.07 -12.76 22.55
N GLY A 176 -8.96 -12.09 22.87
CA GLY A 176 -8.71 -11.44 24.16
C GLY A 176 -7.45 -10.57 24.21
N THR A 177 -6.56 -10.59 23.21
CA THR A 177 -5.37 -9.72 23.18
C THR A 177 -5.23 -9.06 21.82
N ALA A 178 -5.37 -7.74 21.78
CA ALA A 178 -5.11 -6.93 20.59
C ALA A 178 -3.65 -6.48 20.62
N SER A 179 -2.81 -7.06 19.76
CA SER A 179 -1.44 -6.61 19.55
C SER A 179 -1.45 -5.52 18.49
N ASN A 180 -1.13 -4.28 18.87
CA ASN A 180 -0.89 -3.23 17.90
C ASN A 180 0.46 -3.50 17.22
N ILE A 181 0.44 -3.72 15.90
CA ILE A 181 1.65 -3.70 15.09
C ILE A 181 2.13 -2.25 15.06
N ALA A 182 3.38 -2.01 15.48
CA ALA A 182 3.99 -0.70 15.42
C ALA A 182 4.15 -0.29 13.95
N ALA A 183 3.54 0.83 13.56
CA ALA A 183 3.76 1.39 12.23
C ALA A 183 5.17 1.99 12.16
N ASN A 184 6.00 1.48 11.24
CA ASN A 184 7.30 2.08 10.93
C ASN A 184 7.06 3.49 10.34
N ALA A 185 7.69 4.50 10.95
CA ALA A 185 7.43 5.92 10.66
C ALA A 185 8.70 6.68 10.24
N ASN A 186 9.71 5.95 9.80
CA ASN A 186 11.03 6.46 9.48
C ASN A 186 11.63 5.73 8.27
N ILE A 187 12.46 6.46 7.52
CA ILE A 187 13.29 5.90 6.45
C ILE A 187 14.73 5.86 6.96
N ILE A 188 15.31 4.64 6.99
CA ILE A 188 16.69 4.39 7.40
C ILE A 188 17.48 3.82 6.23
N VAL A 189 18.69 4.31 6.03
CA VAL A 189 19.63 3.84 5.00
C VAL A 189 20.02 2.39 5.25
N LYS A 190 19.75 1.51 4.28
CA LYS A 190 20.10 0.07 4.37
C LYS A 190 21.56 -0.21 3.99
N ASN A 191 22.08 0.52 2.99
CA ASN A 191 23.43 0.37 2.43
C ASN A 191 24.06 1.75 2.19
N ASN A 192 25.39 1.83 2.17
CA ASN A 192 26.10 3.05 1.83
C ASN A 192 25.69 3.51 0.43
N SER A 193 25.13 4.70 0.34
CA SER A 193 24.52 5.18 -0.90
C SER A 193 24.55 6.71 -0.96
N ARG A 194 24.49 7.22 -2.19
CA ARG A 194 24.21 8.62 -2.48
C ARG A 194 22.70 8.80 -2.61
N LEU A 195 22.15 9.77 -1.92
CA LEU A 195 20.73 10.10 -2.02
C LEU A 195 20.47 11.01 -3.22
N GLU A 196 19.44 10.71 -4.00
CA GLU A 196 18.95 11.59 -5.06
C GLU A 196 17.44 11.75 -4.87
N PHE A 197 17.00 12.98 -4.61
CA PHE A 197 15.57 13.25 -4.44
C PHE A 197 14.93 13.72 -5.74
N GLU A 198 13.79 13.11 -6.10
CA GLU A 198 12.95 13.59 -7.20
C GLU A 198 11.75 14.37 -6.68
N GLU A 199 11.39 15.44 -7.41
CA GLU A 199 10.26 16.34 -7.10
C GLU A 199 10.24 16.88 -5.65
N LEU A 200 11.41 17.03 -5.04
CA LEU A 200 11.53 17.51 -3.67
C LEU A 200 11.18 18.99 -3.57
N ARG A 201 10.15 19.29 -2.77
CA ARG A 201 9.86 20.64 -2.30
C ARG A 201 9.92 20.64 -0.78
N THR A 202 10.76 21.51 -0.22
CA THR A 202 10.94 21.62 1.23
C THR A 202 10.73 23.04 1.71
N VAL A 203 10.30 23.15 2.95
CA VAL A 203 10.28 24.40 3.71
C VAL A 203 11.18 24.22 4.94
N ASP A 204 12.00 25.22 5.23
CA ASP A 204 12.88 25.21 6.39
C ASP A 204 12.09 25.62 7.64
N ILE A 205 12.14 24.79 8.67
CA ILE A 205 11.52 25.04 9.98
C ILE A 205 12.62 25.10 11.04
N ILE A 206 12.43 25.97 12.02
CA ILE A 206 13.26 26.00 13.22
C ILE A 206 12.55 25.15 14.27
N GLU A 207 13.03 23.93 14.50
CA GLU A 207 12.51 23.03 15.53
C GLU A 207 13.62 22.76 16.54
N ALA A 208 13.36 23.03 17.83
CA ALA A 208 14.33 22.87 18.93
C ALA A 208 15.71 23.56 18.75
N GLY A 209 15.79 24.60 17.91
CA GLY A 209 17.03 25.36 17.67
C GLY A 209 17.88 24.85 16.50
N GLU A 210 17.46 23.79 15.81
CA GLU A 210 18.05 23.31 14.55
C GLU A 210 17.14 23.61 13.36
N SER A 211 17.72 23.94 12.21
CA SER A 211 16.98 24.13 10.96
C SER A 211 16.68 22.76 10.34
N VAL A 212 15.46 22.27 10.51
CA VAL A 212 14.99 21.00 9.95
C VAL A 212 14.17 21.29 8.69
N LYS A 213 14.36 20.50 7.64
CA LYS A 213 13.61 20.62 6.40
C LYS A 213 12.34 19.79 6.48
N VAL A 214 11.20 20.35 6.08
CA VAL A 214 9.94 19.61 6.01
C VAL A 214 9.45 19.51 4.58
N VAL A 215 9.03 18.31 4.17
CA VAL A 215 8.59 18.00 2.81
C VAL A 215 7.18 18.50 2.57
N VAL A 216 7.03 19.27 1.49
CA VAL A 216 5.76 19.85 1.03
C VAL A 216 5.33 19.25 -0.33
N GLY A 217 6.22 18.51 -0.99
CA GLY A 217 5.89 17.71 -2.17
C GLY A 217 5.01 16.50 -1.81
N ARG A 218 4.02 16.18 -2.65
CA ARG A 218 3.21 14.94 -2.53
C ARG A 218 3.76 13.77 -3.35
N LEU A 219 4.68 14.05 -4.26
CA LEU A 219 5.30 13.11 -5.19
C LEU A 219 6.81 12.98 -4.92
N ALA A 220 7.26 13.40 -3.73
CA ALA A 220 8.67 13.38 -3.40
C ALA A 220 9.13 11.93 -3.22
N GLU A 221 10.14 11.53 -3.99
CA GLU A 221 10.76 10.20 -3.89
C GLU A 221 12.26 10.36 -3.63
N VAL A 222 12.82 9.43 -2.86
CA VAL A 222 14.26 9.34 -2.61
C VAL A 222 14.80 8.07 -3.25
N ARG A 223 15.76 8.23 -4.15
CA ARG A 223 16.54 7.16 -4.77
C ARG A 223 17.86 6.99 -4.04
N PHE A 224 18.16 5.75 -3.70
CA PHE A 224 19.42 5.36 -3.09
C PHE A 224 20.32 4.83 -4.18
N ILE A 225 21.40 5.53 -4.49
CA ILE A 225 22.31 5.17 -5.58
C ILE A 225 23.61 4.66 -4.99
N ASP A 226 24.12 3.53 -5.47
CA ASP A 226 25.44 3.07 -5.08
C ASP A 226 26.52 4.02 -5.60
N VAL A 227 27.43 4.43 -4.72
CA VAL A 227 28.52 5.38 -5.02
C VAL A 227 29.48 4.81 -6.07
N ASN A 228 29.64 3.48 -6.13
CA ASN A 228 30.60 2.84 -7.03
C ASN A 228 30.03 2.52 -8.41
N THR A 229 28.78 2.03 -8.47
CA THR A 229 28.19 1.52 -9.71
C THR A 229 27.22 2.49 -10.37
N GLY A 230 26.74 3.52 -9.65
CA GLY A 230 25.72 4.45 -10.15
C GLY A 230 24.34 3.81 -10.35
N ILE A 231 24.14 2.57 -9.89
CA ILE A 231 22.89 1.84 -9.96
C ILE A 231 21.98 2.29 -8.82
N VAL A 232 20.69 2.49 -9.12
CA VAL A 232 19.66 2.74 -8.10
C VAL A 232 19.42 1.42 -7.35
N LEU A 233 19.70 1.41 -6.05
CA LEU A 233 19.52 0.27 -5.14
C LEU A 233 18.10 0.17 -4.59
N SER A 234 17.45 1.30 -4.37
CA SER A 234 16.06 1.36 -3.91
C SER A 234 15.48 2.75 -4.13
N THR A 235 14.16 2.80 -4.27
CA THR A 235 13.38 4.04 -4.30
C THR A 235 12.34 3.99 -3.19
N HIS A 236 12.27 5.04 -2.38
CA HIS A 236 11.27 5.17 -1.32
C HIS A 236 10.48 6.46 -1.51
N ASN A 237 9.17 6.39 -1.37
CA ASN A 237 8.32 7.59 -1.35
C ASN A 237 8.49 8.29 0.00
N VAL A 238 8.70 9.61 -0.03
CA VAL A 238 8.81 10.47 1.14
C VAL A 238 7.46 11.17 1.37
N PRO A 239 6.71 10.79 2.42
CA PRO A 239 5.38 11.35 2.65
C PRO A 239 5.41 12.87 2.86
N TYR A 240 4.34 13.53 2.43
CA TYR A 240 4.07 14.94 2.76
C TYR A 240 4.10 15.17 4.27
N GLY A 241 4.79 16.22 4.70
CA GLY A 241 4.97 16.58 6.10
C GLY A 241 6.03 15.79 6.85
N SER A 242 6.84 15.00 6.14
CA SER A 242 8.00 14.34 6.73
C SER A 242 9.10 15.36 7.04
N THR A 243 9.72 15.21 8.21
CA THR A 243 10.96 15.89 8.58
C THR A 243 12.14 15.20 7.91
N LEU A 244 12.97 15.95 7.19
CA LEU A 244 14.17 15.49 6.49
C LEU A 244 15.42 15.88 7.27
N TYR A 245 16.31 14.91 7.43
CA TYR A 245 17.60 15.03 8.10
C TYR A 245 18.79 14.88 7.16
N ALA A 246 18.54 14.58 5.87
CA ALA A 246 19.55 14.44 4.84
C ALA A 246 19.32 15.44 3.70
N SER A 247 20.42 15.85 3.06
CA SER A 247 20.39 16.75 1.90
C SER A 247 20.43 15.98 0.58
N ASP A 248 20.02 16.65 -0.49
CA ASP A 248 20.09 16.10 -1.85
C ASP A 248 21.56 15.90 -2.27
N TYR A 249 21.85 14.78 -2.93
CA TYR A 249 23.19 14.29 -3.30
C TYR A 249 24.15 13.96 -2.14
N GLU A 250 23.66 13.89 -0.90
CA GLU A 250 24.48 13.53 0.25
C GLU A 250 24.86 12.04 0.22
N ILE A 251 26.14 11.73 0.51
CA ILE A 251 26.62 10.37 0.71
C ILE A 251 26.34 9.98 2.16
N VAL A 252 25.56 8.93 2.34
CA VAL A 252 25.10 8.48 3.65
C VAL A 252 25.56 7.07 3.95
N GLU A 253 25.98 6.86 5.19
CA GLU A 253 26.36 5.53 5.71
C GLU A 253 25.13 4.74 6.14
N LYS A 254 25.29 3.40 6.16
CA LYS A 254 24.28 2.47 6.67
C LYS A 254 23.81 2.87 8.07
N GLY A 255 22.49 2.94 8.26
CA GLY A 255 21.85 3.24 9.54
C GLY A 255 21.51 4.72 9.76
N LYS A 256 21.88 5.64 8.85
CA LYS A 256 21.47 7.04 8.95
C LYS A 256 19.96 7.19 8.71
N LEU A 257 19.32 8.01 9.54
CA LEU A 257 17.91 8.39 9.41
C LEU A 257 17.77 9.50 8.37
N ILE A 258 16.92 9.30 7.36
CA ILE A 258 16.70 10.26 6.27
C ILE A 258 15.47 11.10 6.53
N ALA A 259 14.36 10.42 6.78
CA ALA A 259 13.07 11.06 6.97
C ALA A 259 12.34 10.44 8.15
N LYS A 260 11.57 11.27 8.88
CA LYS A 260 10.68 10.83 9.95
C LYS A 260 9.35 11.57 9.85
N TRP A 261 8.26 10.86 10.08
CA TRP A 261 6.92 11.44 10.15
C TRP A 261 6.13 10.84 11.30
N ASP A 262 4.94 11.40 11.56
CA ASP A 262 3.97 10.84 12.49
C ASP A 262 3.18 9.72 11.79
N PRO A 263 3.26 8.45 12.23
CA PRO A 263 2.54 7.36 11.59
C PRO A 263 1.02 7.43 11.80
N PHE A 264 0.57 8.11 12.87
CA PHE A 264 -0.82 8.16 13.27
C PHE A 264 -1.56 9.35 12.65
N ASN A 265 -0.84 10.39 12.21
CA ASN A 265 -1.46 11.62 11.72
C ASN A 265 -0.88 12.02 10.36
N ALA A 266 -1.73 12.17 9.34
CA ALA A 266 -1.35 12.97 8.19
C ALA A 266 -1.46 14.45 8.54
N VAL A 267 -0.52 15.28 8.12
CA VAL A 267 -0.54 16.71 8.43
C VAL A 267 -0.83 17.53 7.18
N ILE A 268 -1.42 18.71 7.35
CA ILE A 268 -1.46 19.78 6.35
C ILE A 268 -0.59 20.92 6.87
N ILE A 269 0.39 21.34 6.07
CA ILE A 269 1.43 22.30 6.43
C ILE A 269 1.30 23.54 5.54
N SER A 270 1.54 24.71 6.11
CA SER A 270 1.57 25.95 5.33
C SER A 270 2.84 26.05 4.49
N GLU A 271 2.73 26.26 3.17
CA GLU A 271 3.87 26.55 2.29
C GLU A 271 4.41 27.98 2.47
N VAL A 272 3.55 28.90 2.94
CA VAL A 272 3.81 30.33 2.98
C VAL A 272 3.52 30.90 4.38
N SER A 273 4.20 31.98 4.73
CA SER A 273 3.88 32.71 5.95
C SER A 273 2.75 33.70 5.66
N GLY A 274 1.83 33.87 6.60
CA GLY A 274 0.72 34.79 6.42
C GLY A 274 -0.34 34.66 7.50
N LYS A 275 -1.42 35.43 7.34
CA LYS A 275 -2.56 35.40 8.25
C LYS A 275 -3.59 34.38 7.75
N VAL A 276 -3.98 33.44 8.61
CA VAL A 276 -4.99 32.44 8.26
C VAL A 276 -6.38 32.98 8.56
N GLU A 277 -7.29 32.87 7.60
CA GLU A 277 -8.71 33.10 7.81
C GLU A 277 -9.51 31.88 7.36
N PHE A 278 -10.47 31.46 8.19
CA PHE A 278 -11.32 30.32 7.86
C PHE A 278 -12.57 30.75 7.11
N GLU A 279 -12.81 30.13 5.96
CA GLU A 279 -14.07 30.23 5.22
C GLU A 279 -14.89 28.94 5.39
N GLY A 280 -16.16 29.09 5.75
CA GLY A 280 -17.07 27.95 5.91
C GLY A 280 -16.84 27.11 7.17
N VAL A 281 -16.13 27.63 8.19
CA VAL A 281 -15.92 26.96 9.49
C VAL A 281 -16.92 27.54 10.50
N ILE A 282 -18.06 26.86 10.66
CA ILE A 282 -19.20 27.28 11.50
C ILE A 282 -19.47 26.20 12.56
N GLU A 283 -19.58 26.63 13.81
CA GLU A 283 -19.76 25.74 14.96
C GLU A 283 -21.08 24.96 14.83
N ASN A 284 -21.04 23.66 15.14
CA ASN A 284 -22.16 22.71 15.05
C ASN A 284 -22.71 22.47 13.62
N VAL A 285 -22.11 23.06 12.58
CA VAL A 285 -22.51 22.86 11.18
C VAL A 285 -21.40 22.26 10.35
N THR A 286 -20.17 22.75 10.49
CA THR A 286 -18.99 22.23 9.78
C THR A 286 -17.86 21.83 10.71
N TYR A 287 -17.89 22.25 11.98
CA TYR A 287 -16.98 21.75 13.00
C TYR A 287 -17.65 21.55 14.35
N LYS A 288 -17.07 20.68 15.17
CA LYS A 288 -17.43 20.41 16.56
C LYS A 288 -16.20 20.62 17.43
N VAL A 289 -16.38 21.21 18.61
CA VAL A 289 -15.31 21.30 19.61
C VAL A 289 -15.34 20.02 20.44
N GLU A 290 -14.25 19.28 20.41
CA GLU A 290 -14.03 18.14 21.29
C GLU A 290 -13.02 18.51 22.37
N SER A 291 -13.28 18.08 23.60
CA SER A 291 -12.33 18.25 24.70
C SER A 291 -11.55 16.96 24.83
N ASP A 292 -10.23 17.04 24.74
CA ASP A 292 -9.38 15.89 25.04
C ASP A 292 -9.42 15.62 26.56
N GLU A 293 -9.82 14.40 26.94
CA GLU A 293 -9.96 13.98 28.34
C GLU A 293 -8.61 13.97 29.09
N ALA A 294 -7.49 13.84 28.38
CA ALA A 294 -6.16 13.79 28.98
C ALA A 294 -5.55 15.17 29.23
N THR A 295 -5.70 16.11 28.29
CA THR A 295 -5.04 17.43 28.34
C THR A 295 -5.99 18.56 28.72
N GLY A 296 -7.31 18.36 28.63
CA GLY A 296 -8.31 19.40 28.84
C GLY A 296 -8.30 20.50 27.77
N LEU A 297 -7.50 20.32 26.71
CA LEU A 297 -7.45 21.22 25.57
C LEU A 297 -8.67 20.98 24.67
N ARG A 298 -9.17 22.08 24.10
CA ARG A 298 -10.29 22.06 23.16
C ARG A 298 -9.73 21.95 21.75
N GLU A 299 -10.08 20.88 21.05
CA GLU A 299 -9.72 20.66 19.65
C GLU A 299 -10.92 20.89 18.74
N ILE A 300 -10.67 21.54 17.60
CA ILE A 300 -11.68 21.77 16.57
C ILE A 300 -11.65 20.59 15.60
N VAL A 301 -12.70 19.78 15.58
CA VAL A 301 -12.85 18.64 14.66
C VAL A 301 -13.83 18.99 13.55
N ILE A 302 -13.40 18.90 12.29
CA ILE A 302 -14.27 19.14 11.14
C ILE A 302 -15.26 17.98 10.98
N ILE A 303 -16.55 18.30 10.94
CA ILE A 303 -17.64 17.35 10.76
C ILE A 303 -18.23 17.46 9.34
N GLU A 304 -18.85 16.38 8.88
CA GLU A 304 -19.55 16.39 7.61
C GLU A 304 -20.78 17.31 7.69
N SER A 305 -20.82 18.33 6.83
CA SER A 305 -21.97 19.22 6.74
C SER A 305 -23.06 18.63 5.85
N LYS A 306 -24.33 18.82 6.23
CA LYS A 306 -25.48 18.48 5.37
C LYS A 306 -25.54 19.35 4.12
N ASP A 307 -24.98 20.56 4.19
CA ASP A 307 -24.92 21.50 3.06
C ASP A 307 -23.62 21.33 2.27
N LYS A 308 -23.68 20.60 1.15
CA LYS A 308 -22.53 20.33 0.27
C LYS A 308 -21.91 21.55 -0.42
N THR A 309 -22.50 22.74 -0.25
CA THR A 309 -21.99 24.00 -0.80
C THR A 309 -20.94 24.68 0.08
N LYS A 310 -20.89 24.36 1.38
CA LYS A 310 -19.92 24.95 2.31
C LYS A 310 -18.78 23.98 2.53
N LEU A 311 -17.69 24.17 1.80
CA LEU A 311 -16.45 23.43 1.99
C LEU A 311 -15.59 24.21 3.00
N PRO A 312 -15.31 23.64 4.19
CA PRO A 312 -14.45 24.30 5.16
C PRO A 312 -13.04 24.42 4.56
N SER A 313 -12.51 25.64 4.51
CA SER A 313 -11.21 25.94 3.95
C SER A 313 -10.49 27.01 4.76
N ALA A 314 -9.16 26.92 4.79
CA ALA A 314 -8.26 27.89 5.39
C ALA A 314 -7.58 28.69 4.29
N HIS A 315 -7.83 30.00 4.27
CA HIS A 315 -7.23 30.94 3.34
C HIS A 315 -6.05 31.62 4.00
N ILE A 316 -4.92 31.71 3.29
CA ILE A 316 -3.75 32.44 3.76
C ILE A 316 -3.64 33.75 3.00
N PHE A 317 -3.65 34.83 3.77
CA PHE A 317 -3.51 36.21 3.29
C PHE A 317 -2.12 36.76 3.59
N ASP A 318 -1.61 37.56 2.66
CA ASP A 318 -0.38 38.33 2.84
C ASP A 318 -0.61 39.61 3.66
N GLU A 319 0.45 40.36 3.98
CA GLU A 319 0.37 41.67 4.63
C GLU A 319 -0.49 42.68 3.85
N ASN A 320 -0.66 42.48 2.54
CA ASN A 320 -1.48 43.30 1.65
C ASN A 320 -2.95 42.82 1.51
N GLU A 321 -3.41 41.86 2.33
CA GLU A 321 -4.74 41.23 2.24
C GLU A 321 -5.02 40.51 0.91
N GLU A 322 -3.99 40.17 0.13
CA GLU A 322 -4.14 39.33 -1.05
C GLU A 322 -4.11 37.85 -0.68
N LEU A 323 -4.99 37.07 -1.31
CA LEU A 323 -5.11 35.63 -1.08
C LEU A 323 -3.99 34.89 -1.83
N ILE A 324 -3.11 34.23 -1.08
CA ILE A 324 -1.95 33.50 -1.63
C ILE A 324 -2.32 32.04 -1.88
N ARG A 325 -2.95 31.39 -0.88
CA ARG A 325 -3.23 29.96 -0.89
C ARG A 325 -4.53 29.60 -0.18
N ILE A 326 -5.14 28.52 -0.65
CA ILE A 326 -6.36 27.91 -0.10
C ILE A 326 -6.04 26.47 0.30
N TYR A 327 -6.26 26.12 1.56
CA TYR A 327 -6.15 24.76 2.08
C TYR A 327 -7.55 24.24 2.41
N ASN A 328 -7.98 23.19 1.72
CA ASN A 328 -9.27 22.55 2.02
C ASN A 328 -9.12 21.68 3.27
N LEU A 329 -10.06 21.80 4.20
CA LEU A 329 -10.08 21.03 5.44
C LEU A 329 -10.97 19.78 5.26
N PRO A 330 -10.40 18.57 5.25
CA PRO A 330 -11.20 17.36 5.07
C PRO A 330 -12.02 17.04 6.32
N VAL A 331 -13.07 16.23 6.16
CA VAL A 331 -13.89 15.76 7.29
C VAL A 331 -13.07 14.86 8.20
N GLY A 332 -13.27 14.97 9.52
CA GLY A 332 -12.56 14.19 10.54
C GLY A 332 -11.15 14.70 10.84
N CYS A 333 -10.79 15.89 10.34
CA CYS A 333 -9.50 16.49 10.65
C CYS A 333 -9.57 17.39 11.89
N HIS A 334 -8.47 17.41 12.64
CA HIS A 334 -8.26 18.20 13.84
C HIS A 334 -7.49 19.46 13.47
N VAL A 335 -8.14 20.61 13.61
CA VAL A 335 -7.54 21.92 13.32
C VAL A 335 -6.81 22.40 14.57
N ILE A 336 -5.51 22.70 14.41
CA ILE A 336 -4.64 23.10 15.53
C ILE A 336 -4.59 24.63 15.67
N ILE A 337 -4.68 25.33 14.55
CA ILE A 337 -4.57 26.79 14.49
C ILE A 337 -5.93 27.48 14.71
N GLU A 338 -5.89 28.69 15.23
CA GLU A 338 -7.09 29.52 15.44
C GLU A 338 -7.34 30.48 14.25
N ASN A 339 -8.59 30.95 14.13
CA ASN A 339 -8.95 31.91 13.10
C ASN A 339 -8.22 33.25 13.32
N LYS A 340 -7.65 33.83 12.26
CA LYS A 340 -6.86 35.08 12.25
C LYS A 340 -5.48 34.98 12.91
N GLN A 341 -5.00 33.78 13.21
CA GLN A 341 -3.63 33.55 13.68
C GLN A 341 -2.62 33.80 12.54
N MET A 342 -1.45 34.34 12.87
CA MET A 342 -0.30 34.38 11.95
C MET A 342 0.42 33.04 12.00
N VAL A 343 0.56 32.42 10.83
CA VAL A 343 1.31 31.16 10.66
C VAL A 343 2.61 31.41 9.91
N LYS A 344 3.64 30.66 10.28
CA LYS A 344 4.89 30.63 9.52
C LYS A 344 4.85 29.53 8.45
N ALA A 345 5.64 29.70 7.41
CA ALA A 345 5.91 28.60 6.47
C ALA A 345 6.46 27.39 7.23
N GLY A 346 5.88 26.21 6.99
CA GLY A 346 6.20 24.96 7.68
C GLY A 346 5.33 24.64 8.89
N GLU A 347 4.50 25.57 9.36
CA GLU A 347 3.62 25.33 10.51
C GLU A 347 2.45 24.38 10.16
N VAL A 348 2.15 23.47 11.07
CA VAL A 348 1.07 22.47 10.88
C VAL A 348 -0.28 23.13 11.14
N ILE A 349 -1.11 23.19 10.11
CA ILE A 349 -2.46 23.74 10.14
C ILE A 349 -3.43 22.70 10.75
N VAL A 350 -3.34 21.46 10.26
CA VAL A 350 -4.30 20.39 10.56
C VAL A 350 -3.59 19.06 10.74
N LYS A 351 -4.07 18.25 11.69
CA LYS A 351 -3.78 16.82 11.82
C LYS A 351 -4.99 15.99 11.41
N ILE A 352 -4.78 15.02 10.55
CA ILE A 352 -5.78 14.06 10.10
C ILE A 352 -5.40 12.71 10.70
N PRO A 353 -6.13 12.22 11.71
CA PRO A 353 -5.85 10.90 12.28
C PRO A 353 -6.03 9.85 11.18
N ARG A 354 -4.95 9.12 10.91
CA ARG A 354 -4.98 7.96 10.04
C ARG A 354 -5.63 6.83 10.82
N ALA A 355 -6.65 6.20 10.22
CA ALA A 355 -7.08 4.91 10.68
C ALA A 355 -5.92 3.93 10.47
N VAL A 356 -5.15 3.67 11.53
CA VAL A 356 -4.16 2.58 11.50
C VAL A 356 -4.96 1.33 11.19
N GLY A 357 -4.63 0.71 10.06
CA GLY A 357 -5.21 -0.58 9.71
C GLY A 357 -4.99 -1.50 10.90
N LYS A 358 -6.08 -1.88 11.57
CA LYS A 358 -6.03 -3.01 12.49
C LYS A 358 -5.35 -4.14 11.74
N ALA A 359 -4.35 -4.78 12.36
CA ALA A 359 -3.71 -5.97 11.84
C ALA A 359 -4.78 -6.83 11.17
N GLY A 360 -4.67 -6.98 9.85
CA GLY A 360 -5.74 -7.52 9.03
C GLY A 360 -6.18 -8.85 9.60
N ASP A 361 -7.35 -8.86 10.25
CA ASP A 361 -7.91 -10.08 10.77
C ASP A 361 -8.25 -10.93 9.55
N ILE A 362 -7.52 -12.03 9.37
CA ILE A 362 -7.63 -12.99 8.25
C ILE A 362 -9.10 -13.39 8.05
N THR A 363 -9.90 -13.31 9.11
CA THR A 363 -11.29 -13.73 9.15
C THR A 363 -12.27 -12.74 8.50
N GLY A 364 -11.84 -11.49 8.26
CA GLY A 364 -12.51 -10.54 7.35
C GLY A 364 -12.09 -10.71 5.88
N GLY A 365 -11.07 -11.51 5.62
CA GLY A 365 -10.47 -11.69 4.29
C GLY A 365 -11.27 -12.60 3.36
N LEU A 366 -11.94 -13.66 3.85
CA LEU A 366 -12.64 -14.60 2.96
C LEU A 366 -13.77 -13.94 2.14
N PRO A 367 -14.67 -13.10 2.72
CA PRO A 367 -15.64 -12.36 1.93
C PRO A 367 -14.97 -11.51 0.86
N ARG A 368 -13.83 -10.88 1.19
CA ARG A 368 -13.06 -10.09 0.24
C ARG A 368 -12.46 -10.93 -0.89
N VAL A 369 -11.94 -12.11 -0.58
CA VAL A 369 -11.44 -13.08 -1.58
C VAL A 369 -12.58 -13.49 -2.51
N THR A 370 -13.77 -13.77 -1.99
CA THR A 370 -14.95 -14.09 -2.80
C THR A 370 -15.35 -12.91 -3.70
N GLU A 371 -15.37 -11.68 -3.19
CA GLU A 371 -15.64 -10.48 -4.01
C GLU A 371 -14.65 -10.31 -5.16
N LEU A 372 -13.37 -10.61 -4.93
CA LEU A 372 -12.32 -10.56 -5.95
C LEU A 372 -12.56 -11.61 -7.04
N PHE A 373 -12.87 -12.86 -6.67
CA PHE A 373 -13.19 -13.92 -7.63
C PHE A 373 -14.50 -13.69 -8.38
N GLU A 374 -15.46 -13.00 -7.77
CA GLU A 374 -16.71 -12.61 -8.42
C GLU A 374 -16.59 -11.31 -9.23
N ALA A 375 -15.42 -10.66 -9.21
CA ALA A 375 -15.17 -9.37 -9.85
C ALA A 375 -16.27 -8.34 -9.54
N ARG A 376 -16.73 -8.28 -8.29
CA ARG A 376 -17.80 -7.34 -7.89
C ARG A 376 -17.30 -5.92 -7.91
N ASN A 377 -18.13 -5.02 -8.47
CA ASN A 377 -17.88 -3.60 -8.37
C ASN A 377 -18.09 -3.12 -6.93
N PRO A 378 -17.16 -2.31 -6.38
CA PRO A 378 -17.33 -1.74 -5.05
C PRO A 378 -18.54 -0.80 -5.02
N SER A 379 -19.28 -0.79 -3.91
CA SER A 379 -20.49 0.03 -3.76
C SER A 379 -20.22 1.54 -3.85
N ASN A 380 -19.02 1.97 -3.47
CA ASN A 380 -18.56 3.34 -3.61
C ASN A 380 -17.19 3.33 -4.34
N PRO A 381 -17.18 3.27 -5.68
CA PRO A 381 -15.95 3.19 -6.45
C PRO A 381 -15.18 4.52 -6.39
N ALA A 382 -13.87 4.43 -6.22
CA ALA A 382 -12.99 5.55 -6.54
C ALA A 382 -12.95 5.73 -8.07
N VAL A 383 -13.08 6.98 -8.53
CA VAL A 383 -12.98 7.31 -9.95
C VAL A 383 -11.51 7.52 -10.28
N VAL A 384 -11.00 6.78 -11.27
CA VAL A 384 -9.65 6.95 -11.82
C VAL A 384 -9.77 7.74 -13.12
N SER A 385 -8.80 8.61 -13.39
CA SER A 385 -8.76 9.35 -14.66
C SER A 385 -8.43 8.40 -15.82
N GLU A 386 -9.17 8.51 -16.92
CA GLU A 386 -8.90 7.75 -18.14
C GLU A 386 -7.71 8.30 -18.93
N ILE A 387 -7.35 9.56 -18.68
CA ILE A 387 -6.27 10.27 -19.37
C ILE A 387 -5.30 10.89 -18.37
N ASP A 388 -4.03 10.97 -18.78
CA ASP A 388 -3.03 11.79 -18.10
C ASP A 388 -3.20 13.26 -18.47
N GLY A 389 -3.13 14.15 -17.48
CA GLY A 389 -3.31 15.56 -17.72
C GLY A 389 -3.27 16.44 -16.47
N GLU A 390 -3.40 17.74 -16.68
CA GLU A 390 -3.54 18.73 -15.61
C GLU A 390 -4.97 18.72 -15.07
N ILE A 391 -5.08 18.65 -13.75
CA ILE A 391 -6.36 18.58 -13.05
C ILE A 391 -6.79 19.99 -12.67
N THR A 392 -7.97 20.40 -13.13
CA THR A 392 -8.65 21.62 -12.69
C THR A 392 -9.99 21.27 -12.03
N MET A 393 -10.29 21.95 -10.94
CA MET A 393 -11.54 21.74 -10.22
C MET A 393 -12.62 22.65 -10.79
N GLY A 394 -13.63 22.04 -11.41
CA GLY A 394 -14.80 22.71 -11.96
C GLY A 394 -15.83 23.11 -10.90
N LYS A 395 -17.01 23.53 -11.40
CA LYS A 395 -18.14 23.96 -10.55
C LYS A 395 -18.78 22.74 -9.86
N ILE A 396 -19.42 22.99 -8.72
CA ILE A 396 -20.21 21.99 -8.01
C ILE A 396 -21.57 21.89 -8.70
N LYS A 397 -21.89 20.74 -9.30
CA LYS A 397 -23.22 20.44 -9.84
C LYS A 397 -23.84 19.29 -9.07
N ARG A 398 -25.07 19.49 -8.57
CA ARG A 398 -25.84 18.48 -7.83
C ARG A 398 -25.07 17.84 -6.66
N GLY A 399 -24.22 18.62 -5.99
CA GLY A 399 -23.45 18.17 -4.82
C GLY A 399 -22.20 17.35 -5.12
N ASN A 400 -21.84 17.15 -6.39
CA ASN A 400 -20.56 16.57 -6.80
C ASN A 400 -19.71 17.65 -7.46
N ARG A 401 -18.40 17.63 -7.21
CA ARG A 401 -17.44 18.56 -7.83
C ARG A 401 -17.00 17.99 -9.17
N GLU A 402 -17.17 18.76 -10.25
CA GLU A 402 -16.63 18.37 -11.54
C GLU A 402 -15.10 18.46 -11.48
N ILE A 403 -14.41 17.42 -11.93
CA ILE A 403 -12.96 17.39 -12.09
C ILE A 403 -12.71 17.38 -13.59
N ILE A 404 -11.98 18.37 -14.10
CA ILE A 404 -11.63 18.50 -15.50
C ILE A 404 -10.16 18.13 -15.63
N VAL A 405 -9.87 17.09 -16.41
CA VAL A 405 -8.50 16.67 -16.73
C VAL A 405 -8.21 17.13 -18.15
N THR A 406 -7.20 17.98 -18.31
CA THR A 406 -6.77 18.49 -19.63
C THR A 406 -5.46 17.83 -20.01
N SER A 407 -5.43 17.11 -21.13
CA SER A 407 -4.20 16.45 -21.56
C SER A 407 -3.15 17.48 -21.99
N LYS A 408 -1.86 17.13 -21.89
CA LYS A 408 -0.77 18.00 -22.35
C LYS A 408 -0.83 18.29 -23.86
N THR A 409 -1.53 17.45 -24.63
CA THR A 409 -1.69 17.62 -26.08
C THR A 409 -2.90 18.47 -26.49
N GLY A 410 -3.70 18.97 -25.53
CA GLY A 410 -4.92 19.74 -25.76
C GLY A 410 -6.17 18.89 -25.60
#